data_AF-A0AAU7XW06-F1
#
_entry.id   AF-A0AAU7XW06-F1
#
_cell.length_a   1.000
_cell.length_b   1.000
_cell.length_c   1.000
_cell.angle_alpha   90.00
_cell.angle_beta   90.00
_cell.angle_gamma   90.00
#
_symmetry.space_group_name_H-M   'P 1'
#
loop_
_entity.id
_entity.type
_entity.pdbx_description
1 polymer ?
#
loop_
_entity_poly.entity_id
_entity_poly.type
_entity_poly.pdbx_seq_one_letter_code
_entity_poly.pdbx_strand_id
1 'polypeptide(L)'
;MDLIPRALLCLGLALPSIALATPCQEFEPATARLEGKLERQTHPGPPNFESVENGDEARTGFYLVLAEPACVKGNDYETDMGAEQDVRLVQLVLDEAGYKKLEPHLGQQVTLAGHLFSAETAFHYAPLLMQDVQWLEDQPTASADCEALAAKANDAVGFHPPWWGTVKGEGRLHFHSAPDKACTIPGLFIIPGDGVTIYAAENGWMQVMYINAKGEDFSGWVEENRLDAAPSRSEGDDQPEPAASGQPEDVTTFADRYANCEHFLGEEPYDAERAKELAQAVEELCTGIDAQLDALRQRYKDDASVTQALAGYEKVE
;
A
#
# COMPACT_ATOMS: atom_id res chain seq x y z
N MET A 1 -18.39 12.41 57.29
CA MET A 1 -18.37 11.34 56.26
C MET A 1 -17.70 11.97 55.05
N ASP A 2 -16.38 12.05 55.07
CA ASP A 2 -15.60 12.67 53.99
C ASP A 2 -14.98 11.56 53.14
N LEU A 3 -15.36 11.52 51.87
CA LEU A 3 -14.93 10.55 50.88
C LEU A 3 -13.58 10.97 50.28
N ILE A 4 -12.56 10.13 50.46
CA ILE A 4 -11.24 10.25 49.82
C ILE A 4 -11.29 9.51 48.47
N PRO A 5 -10.94 10.12 47.32
CA PRO A 5 -10.88 9.41 46.05
C PRO A 5 -9.56 8.63 45.95
N ARG A 6 -9.66 7.32 45.68
CA ARG A 6 -8.53 6.44 45.36
C ARG A 6 -8.09 6.69 43.92
N ALA A 7 -6.88 7.21 43.73
CA ALA A 7 -6.19 7.19 42.44
C ALA A 7 -5.64 5.78 42.17
N LEU A 8 -6.06 5.16 41.07
CA LEU A 8 -5.43 3.95 40.53
C LEU A 8 -4.20 4.36 39.73
N LEU A 9 -3.02 3.94 40.19
CA LEU A 9 -1.75 4.09 39.49
C LEU A 9 -1.55 2.86 38.58
N CYS A 10 -1.77 3.00 37.27
CA CYS A 10 -1.45 1.97 36.29
C CYS A 10 0.06 1.97 36.02
N LEU A 11 0.77 1.00 36.60
CA LEU A 11 2.19 0.76 36.34
C LEU A 11 2.32 -0.04 35.03
N GLY A 12 2.57 0.64 33.92
CA GLY A 12 2.84 0.00 32.63
C GLY A 12 4.23 -0.65 32.64
N LEU A 13 4.30 -1.98 32.55
CA LEU A 13 5.52 -2.73 32.29
C LEU A 13 5.88 -2.59 30.81
N ALA A 14 6.82 -1.70 30.51
CA ALA A 14 7.46 -1.63 29.19
C ALA A 14 8.43 -2.82 29.04
N LEU A 15 8.12 -3.75 28.12
CA LEU A 15 9.07 -4.78 27.69
C LEU A 15 10.17 -4.09 26.87
N PRO A 16 11.46 -4.24 27.22
CA PRO A 16 12.54 -3.68 26.43
C PRO A 16 12.67 -4.44 25.10
N SER A 17 12.49 -3.74 23.98
CA SER A 17 12.86 -4.25 22.66
C SER A 17 14.36 -4.45 22.61
N ILE A 18 14.80 -5.71 22.51
CA ILE A 18 16.20 -6.04 22.26
C ILE A 18 16.43 -5.87 20.76
N ALA A 19 17.06 -4.77 20.37
CA ALA A 19 17.58 -4.60 19.01
C ALA A 19 18.75 -5.57 18.83
N LEU A 20 18.61 -6.55 17.94
CA LEU A 20 19.72 -7.39 17.52
C LEU A 20 20.63 -6.54 16.62
N ALA A 21 21.91 -6.43 16.98
CA ALA A 21 22.90 -5.77 16.14
C ALA A 21 23.07 -6.57 14.83
N THR A 22 22.95 -5.90 13.70
CA THR A 22 23.23 -6.48 12.38
C THR A 22 24.66 -7.00 12.37
N PRO A 23 24.92 -8.26 11.99
CA PRO A 23 26.28 -8.79 11.92
C PRO A 23 27.11 -7.97 10.92
N CYS A 24 28.39 -7.77 11.23
CA CYS A 24 29.32 -7.07 10.34
C CYS A 24 29.38 -7.75 8.97
N GLN A 25 29.39 -6.94 7.92
CA GLN A 25 29.61 -7.40 6.55
C GLN A 25 31.04 -7.89 6.38
N GLU A 26 31.29 -8.64 5.32
CA GLU A 26 32.63 -9.11 4.99
C GLU A 26 33.19 -8.30 3.83
N PHE A 27 34.50 -8.09 3.83
CA PHE A 27 35.21 -7.67 2.64
C PHE A 27 35.03 -8.70 1.51
N GLU A 28 35.45 -8.32 0.31
CA GLU A 28 35.45 -9.21 -0.84
C GLU A 28 36.01 -10.61 -0.53
N PRO A 29 35.52 -11.68 -1.17
CA PRO A 29 34.64 -11.72 -2.35
C PRO A 29 33.14 -11.62 -2.03
N ALA A 30 32.75 -11.39 -0.77
CA ALA A 30 31.35 -11.23 -0.43
C ALA A 30 30.75 -9.98 -1.09
N THR A 31 29.59 -10.13 -1.74
CA THR A 31 28.84 -8.98 -2.25
C THR A 31 28.09 -8.30 -1.10
N ALA A 32 28.47 -7.08 -0.80
CA ALA A 32 27.81 -6.21 0.15
C ALA A 32 26.61 -5.49 -0.48
N ARG A 33 25.66 -5.07 0.36
CA ARG A 33 24.56 -4.18 -0.02
C ARG A 33 24.51 -3.03 0.96
N LEU A 34 24.71 -1.82 0.44
CA LEU A 34 24.73 -0.60 1.24
C LEU A 34 23.66 0.37 0.74
N GLU A 35 22.97 0.98 1.69
CA GLU A 35 21.99 2.03 1.44
C GLU A 35 22.53 3.37 1.94
N GLY A 36 22.40 4.40 1.12
CA GLY A 36 22.85 5.73 1.49
C GLY A 36 22.49 6.78 0.46
N LYS A 37 22.85 8.03 0.78
CA LYS A 37 22.73 9.14 -0.15
C LYS A 37 23.93 9.15 -1.08
N LEU A 38 23.68 9.13 -2.38
CA LEU A 38 24.73 9.23 -3.39
C LEU A 38 25.20 10.69 -3.50
N GLU A 39 26.48 10.94 -3.28
CA GLU A 39 27.07 12.28 -3.33
C GLU A 39 28.28 12.35 -4.26
N ARG A 40 28.47 13.53 -4.86
CA ARG A 40 29.68 13.89 -5.59
C ARG A 40 30.56 14.70 -4.65
N GLN A 41 31.79 14.24 -4.42
CA GLN A 41 32.76 14.99 -3.62
C GLN A 41 34.03 15.26 -4.42
N THR A 42 34.70 16.36 -4.08
CA THR A 42 35.94 16.80 -4.72
C THR A 42 37.00 16.96 -3.65
N HIS A 43 38.15 16.32 -3.86
CA HIS A 43 39.27 16.29 -2.93
C HIS A 43 40.56 16.74 -3.62
N PRO A 44 41.55 17.24 -2.86
CA PRO A 44 42.88 17.55 -3.39
C PRO A 44 43.63 16.26 -3.76
N GLY A 45 44.18 16.26 -4.97
CA GLY A 45 45.05 15.23 -5.50
C GLY A 45 46.52 15.65 -5.49
N PRO A 46 47.35 15.09 -6.38
CA PRO A 46 48.74 15.47 -6.52
C PRO A 46 48.92 16.98 -6.82
N PRO A 47 50.08 17.56 -6.49
CA PRO A 47 51.23 16.90 -5.90
C PRO A 47 51.18 16.73 -4.37
N ASN A 48 50.46 17.59 -3.64
CA ASN A 48 50.54 17.62 -2.17
C ASN A 48 49.34 16.99 -1.44
N PHE A 49 48.19 16.83 -2.11
CA PHE A 49 46.95 16.31 -1.52
C PHE A 49 46.42 17.15 -0.34
N GLU A 50 46.70 18.45 -0.32
CA GLU A 50 46.34 19.38 0.76
C GLU A 50 45.22 20.34 0.34
N SER A 51 45.32 20.97 -0.83
CA SER A 51 44.36 22.00 -1.25
C SER A 51 44.31 22.22 -2.76
N VAL A 52 43.10 22.05 -3.32
CA VAL A 52 42.78 22.40 -4.71
C VAL A 52 42.95 23.90 -4.95
N GLU A 53 42.55 24.75 -3.99
CA GLU A 53 42.70 26.20 -4.09
C GLU A 53 44.18 26.62 -4.19
N ASN A 54 45.07 25.85 -3.54
CA ASN A 54 46.51 26.12 -3.53
C ASN A 54 47.30 25.34 -4.60
N GLY A 55 46.62 24.79 -5.60
CA GLY A 55 47.26 24.25 -6.81
C GLY A 55 47.33 22.72 -6.92
N ASP A 56 46.73 21.97 -5.99
CA ASP A 56 46.58 20.53 -6.15
C ASP A 56 45.49 20.18 -7.18
N GLU A 57 45.65 19.03 -7.85
CA GLU A 57 44.68 18.52 -8.82
C GLU A 57 43.31 18.28 -8.16
N ALA A 58 42.23 18.84 -8.71
CA ALA A 58 40.88 18.57 -8.23
C ALA A 58 40.44 17.15 -8.64
N ARG A 59 40.26 16.26 -7.67
CA ARG A 59 39.82 14.89 -7.91
C ARG A 59 38.38 14.72 -7.47
N THR A 60 37.50 14.46 -8.44
CA THR A 60 36.07 14.27 -8.18
C THR A 60 35.72 12.79 -8.27
N GLY A 61 35.00 12.30 -7.28
CA GLY A 61 34.51 10.92 -7.21
C GLY A 61 33.06 10.88 -6.71
N PHE A 62 32.43 9.71 -6.83
CA PHE A 62 31.12 9.46 -6.23
C PHE A 62 31.30 8.69 -4.93
N TYR A 63 30.48 9.05 -3.95
CA TYR A 63 30.52 8.55 -2.60
C TYR A 63 29.12 8.17 -2.15
N LEU A 64 29.01 7.13 -1.33
CA LEU A 64 27.77 6.76 -0.66
C LEU A 64 27.87 7.21 0.80
N VAL A 65 27.07 8.20 1.18
CA VAL A 65 26.91 8.62 2.59
C VAL A 65 25.86 7.72 3.23
N LEU A 66 26.29 6.80 4.08
CA LEU A 66 25.44 5.77 4.64
C LEU A 66 24.42 6.36 5.64
N ALA A 67 23.17 5.92 5.53
CA ALA A 67 22.13 6.29 6.48
C ALA A 67 22.43 5.71 7.87
N GLU A 68 22.79 4.42 7.90
CA GLU A 68 23.26 3.70 9.08
C GLU A 68 24.76 3.38 8.97
N PRO A 69 25.53 3.46 10.06
CA PRO A 69 26.94 3.15 10.02
C PRO A 69 27.18 1.67 9.68
N ALA A 70 28.11 1.40 8.77
CA ALA A 70 28.51 0.05 8.41
C ALA A 70 29.61 -0.48 9.34
N CYS A 71 29.54 -1.78 9.61
CA CYS A 71 30.65 -2.57 10.13
C CYS A 71 31.09 -3.57 9.06
N VAL A 72 32.39 -3.65 8.79
CA VAL A 72 32.98 -4.57 7.81
C VAL A 72 34.20 -5.26 8.41
N LYS A 73 34.31 -6.57 8.25
CA LYS A 73 35.42 -7.40 8.75
C LYS A 73 36.09 -8.18 7.62
N GLY A 74 37.31 -8.65 7.85
CA GLY A 74 37.95 -9.64 6.99
C GLY A 74 37.09 -10.91 6.82
N ASN A 75 37.25 -11.57 5.68
CA ASN A 75 36.66 -12.88 5.42
C ASN A 75 37.43 -13.99 6.19
N ASP A 76 36.96 -15.24 6.10
CA ASP A 76 37.56 -16.40 6.79
C ASP A 76 39.03 -16.69 6.39
N TYR A 77 39.53 -16.09 5.31
CA TYR A 77 40.91 -16.20 4.83
C TYR A 77 41.77 -14.99 5.19
N GLU A 78 41.17 -13.91 5.68
CA GLU A 78 41.79 -12.61 5.97
C GLU A 78 41.55 -12.21 7.42
N THR A 79 41.73 -13.15 8.34
CA THR A 79 41.43 -12.99 9.77
C THR A 79 42.25 -11.90 10.48
N ASP A 80 43.37 -11.49 9.88
CA ASP A 80 44.26 -10.45 10.41
C ASP A 80 43.83 -9.03 10.01
N MET A 81 42.83 -8.89 9.12
CA MET A 81 42.23 -7.59 8.80
C MET A 81 41.32 -7.14 9.94
N GLY A 82 41.68 -6.01 10.56
CA GLY A 82 40.84 -5.38 11.57
C GLY A 82 39.47 -4.99 11.00
N ALA A 83 38.43 -5.08 11.82
CA ALA A 83 37.10 -4.64 11.41
C ALA A 83 37.05 -3.11 11.32
N GLU A 84 36.57 -2.59 10.20
CA GLU A 84 36.18 -1.19 10.04
C GLU A 84 34.81 -1.01 10.71
N GLN A 85 34.75 -0.17 11.74
CA GLN A 85 33.55 0.09 12.53
C GLN A 85 33.07 1.52 12.34
N ASP A 86 31.77 1.74 12.53
CA ASP A 86 31.13 3.05 12.48
C ASP A 86 31.37 3.83 11.17
N VAL A 87 31.58 3.11 10.05
CA VAL A 87 31.85 3.71 8.75
C VAL A 87 30.59 4.39 8.23
N ARG A 88 30.68 5.66 7.84
CA ARG A 88 29.55 6.42 7.27
C ARG A 88 29.76 6.90 5.84
N LEU A 89 30.97 6.77 5.32
CA LEU A 89 31.31 7.22 3.98
C LEU A 89 31.99 6.08 3.23
N VAL A 90 31.49 5.79 2.04
CA VAL A 90 32.06 4.79 1.14
C VAL A 90 32.44 5.46 -0.17
N GLN A 91 33.69 5.30 -0.60
CA GLN A 91 34.11 5.78 -1.92
C GLN A 91 33.79 4.72 -2.99
N LEU A 92 33.13 5.13 -4.06
CA LEU A 92 32.80 4.22 -5.16
C LEU A 92 33.94 4.18 -6.17
N VAL A 93 34.38 2.98 -6.52
CA VAL A 93 35.32 2.72 -7.61
C VAL A 93 34.53 2.41 -8.87
N LEU A 94 34.43 3.39 -9.75
CA LEU A 94 33.58 3.35 -10.95
C LEU A 94 34.42 3.50 -12.21
N ASP A 95 33.99 2.80 -13.27
CA ASP A 95 34.42 3.08 -14.64
C ASP A 95 33.53 4.17 -15.28
N GLU A 96 33.81 4.52 -16.54
CA GLU A 96 33.05 5.55 -17.27
C GLU A 96 31.55 5.23 -17.35
N ALA A 97 31.20 3.94 -17.51
CA ALA A 97 29.81 3.49 -17.58
C ALA A 97 29.11 3.62 -16.22
N GLY A 98 29.79 3.26 -15.13
CA GLY A 98 29.31 3.42 -13.76
C GLY A 98 29.04 4.87 -13.41
N TYR A 99 29.95 5.79 -13.77
CA TYR A 99 29.74 7.23 -13.60
C TYR A 99 28.50 7.71 -14.37
N LYS A 100 28.38 7.37 -15.66
CA LYS A 100 27.22 7.74 -16.49
C LYS A 100 25.91 7.19 -15.94
N LYS A 101 25.92 5.96 -15.40
CA LYS A 101 24.75 5.31 -14.81
C LYS A 101 24.30 6.00 -13.52
N LEU A 102 25.24 6.38 -12.65
CA LEU A 102 24.94 6.92 -11.33
C LEU A 102 24.75 8.44 -11.30
N GLU A 103 25.27 9.18 -12.29
CA GLU A 103 25.18 10.65 -12.33
C GLU A 103 23.74 11.21 -12.21
N PRO A 104 22.71 10.63 -12.86
CA PRO A 104 21.32 11.07 -12.69
C PRO A 104 20.77 10.93 -11.27
N HIS A 105 21.40 10.13 -10.42
CA HIS A 105 20.96 9.80 -9.06
C HIS A 105 21.70 10.58 -7.97
N LEU A 106 22.58 11.51 -8.34
CA LEU A 106 23.29 12.33 -7.37
C LEU A 106 22.31 13.12 -6.49
N GLY A 107 22.55 13.06 -5.18
CA GLY A 107 21.72 13.65 -4.14
C GLY A 107 20.55 12.77 -3.67
N GLN A 108 20.26 11.65 -4.36
CA GLN A 108 19.18 10.72 -4.02
C GLN A 108 19.64 9.64 -3.05
N GLN A 109 18.68 9.05 -2.34
CA GLN A 109 18.89 7.81 -1.59
C GLN A 109 18.96 6.65 -2.59
N VAL A 110 19.97 5.79 -2.50
CA VAL A 110 20.17 4.65 -3.40
C VAL A 110 20.59 3.41 -2.62
N THR A 111 20.32 2.23 -3.17
CA THR A 111 20.93 0.97 -2.71
C THR A 111 21.94 0.49 -3.75
N LEU A 112 23.18 0.28 -3.30
CA LEU A 112 24.26 -0.22 -4.14
C LEU A 112 24.68 -1.61 -3.66
N ALA A 113 24.92 -2.51 -4.62
CA ALA A 113 25.58 -3.77 -4.38
C ALA A 113 27.00 -3.74 -4.98
N GLY A 114 27.95 -4.40 -4.34
CA GLY A 114 29.32 -4.48 -4.82
C GLY A 114 30.25 -5.18 -3.85
N HIS A 115 31.54 -5.20 -4.16
CA HIS A 115 32.57 -5.80 -3.31
C HIS A 115 33.27 -4.72 -2.49
N LEU A 116 33.37 -4.94 -1.18
CA LEU A 116 34.00 -4.00 -0.26
C LEU A 116 35.48 -4.32 -0.08
N PHE A 117 36.31 -3.29 0.01
CA PHE A 117 37.72 -3.41 0.36
C PHE A 117 38.20 -2.16 1.11
N SER A 118 39.33 -2.27 1.82
CA SER A 118 39.87 -1.20 2.65
C SER A 118 40.68 -0.17 1.85
N ALA A 119 40.89 1.00 2.44
CA ALA A 119 41.68 2.05 1.83
C ALA A 119 43.19 1.72 1.78
N GLU A 120 43.71 1.41 0.59
CA GLU A 120 45.15 1.13 0.40
C GLU A 120 46.01 2.26 -0.22
N THR A 121 45.44 3.34 -0.76
CA THR A 121 46.21 4.37 -1.50
C THR A 121 45.91 5.78 -1.04
N ALA A 122 46.80 6.72 -1.39
CA ALA A 122 46.59 8.17 -1.17
C ALA A 122 45.40 8.75 -1.97
N PHE A 123 44.79 7.97 -2.88
CA PHE A 123 43.61 8.36 -3.66
C PHE A 123 42.31 7.81 -3.06
N HIS A 124 42.38 7.14 -1.92
CA HIS A 124 41.24 6.65 -1.16
C HIS A 124 40.92 7.65 -0.05
N TYR A 125 39.86 8.43 -0.25
CA TYR A 125 39.38 9.50 0.63
C TYR A 125 38.32 9.02 1.63
N ALA A 126 37.99 7.73 1.63
CA ALA A 126 37.13 7.06 2.60
C ALA A 126 37.82 5.77 3.09
N PRO A 127 37.59 5.35 4.35
CA PRO A 127 38.18 4.13 4.91
C PRO A 127 37.67 2.85 4.21
N LEU A 128 36.47 2.93 3.62
CA LEU A 128 35.82 1.83 2.93
C LEU A 128 35.56 2.22 1.46
N LEU A 129 35.85 1.28 0.56
CA LEU A 129 35.61 1.42 -0.87
C LEU A 129 34.70 0.31 -1.37
N MET A 130 33.97 0.59 -2.46
CA MET A 130 33.14 -0.40 -3.15
C MET A 130 33.53 -0.45 -4.63
N GLN A 131 33.83 -1.65 -5.13
CA GLN A 131 34.02 -1.94 -6.54
C GLN A 131 32.91 -2.85 -7.09
N ASP A 132 32.90 -3.07 -8.40
CA ASP A 132 31.84 -3.79 -9.12
C ASP A 132 30.44 -3.26 -8.81
N VAL A 133 30.35 -1.93 -8.72
CA VAL A 133 29.17 -1.23 -8.20
C VAL A 133 27.97 -1.44 -9.13
N GLN A 134 26.97 -2.12 -8.60
CA GLN A 134 25.67 -2.27 -9.21
C GLN A 134 24.69 -1.37 -8.46
N TRP A 135 24.19 -0.35 -9.15
CA TRP A 135 22.95 0.27 -8.71
C TRP A 135 21.85 -0.77 -8.80
N LEU A 136 21.30 -1.12 -7.65
CA LEU A 136 20.02 -1.78 -7.59
C LEU A 136 19.03 -0.65 -7.86
N GLU A 137 18.55 -0.56 -9.11
CA GLU A 137 17.45 0.34 -9.50
C GLU A 137 16.42 0.35 -8.39
N ASP A 138 15.80 1.51 -8.13
CA ASP A 138 14.71 1.70 -7.17
C ASP A 138 13.65 0.59 -7.35
N GLN A 139 13.91 -0.56 -6.74
CA GLN A 139 12.91 -1.31 -6.06
C GLN A 139 12.45 -0.34 -4.97
N PRO A 140 11.15 -0.04 -4.91
CA PRO A 140 10.60 0.82 -3.86
C PRO A 140 11.27 0.48 -2.54
N THR A 141 11.69 1.49 -1.79
CA THR A 141 12.24 1.36 -0.44
C THR A 141 11.40 0.34 0.33
N ALA A 142 11.96 -0.86 0.53
CA ALA A 142 11.21 -2.08 0.84
C ALA A 142 9.93 -2.26 0.00
N SER A 143 10.04 -2.80 -1.21
CA SER A 143 8.90 -3.50 -1.77
C SER A 143 8.65 -4.67 -0.83
N ALA A 144 7.63 -4.53 0.01
CA ALA A 144 6.66 -5.60 0.08
C ALA A 144 6.63 -6.29 -1.28
N ASP A 145 6.94 -7.58 -1.34
CA ASP A 145 6.58 -8.38 -2.49
C ASP A 145 5.06 -8.25 -2.60
N CYS A 146 4.59 -7.22 -3.31
CA CYS A 146 3.20 -6.79 -3.28
C CYS A 146 2.32 -7.89 -3.86
N GLU A 147 2.86 -8.68 -4.78
CA GLU A 147 2.21 -9.87 -5.30
C GLU A 147 2.08 -10.94 -4.22
N ALA A 148 3.15 -11.26 -3.48
CA ALA A 148 3.07 -12.21 -2.37
C ALA A 148 2.22 -11.70 -1.19
N LEU A 149 2.26 -10.41 -0.87
CA LEU A 149 1.42 -9.81 0.16
C LEU A 149 -0.06 -9.84 -0.25
N ALA A 150 -0.37 -9.51 -1.50
CA ALA A 150 -1.73 -9.58 -2.02
C ALA A 150 -2.21 -11.04 -2.03
N ALA A 151 -1.39 -11.99 -2.49
CA ALA A 151 -1.72 -13.41 -2.49
C ALA A 151 -2.00 -13.93 -1.06
N LYS A 152 -1.12 -13.60 -0.11
CA LYS A 152 -1.30 -13.96 1.30
C LYS A 152 -2.57 -13.35 1.90
N ALA A 153 -2.84 -12.07 1.62
CA ALA A 153 -4.03 -11.39 2.14
C ALA A 153 -5.32 -11.96 1.54
N ASN A 154 -5.32 -12.26 0.24
CA ASN A 154 -6.45 -12.91 -0.43
C ASN A 154 -6.70 -14.33 0.07
N ASP A 155 -5.64 -15.10 0.38
CA ASP A 155 -5.75 -16.44 0.96
C ASP A 155 -6.22 -16.44 2.42
N ALA A 156 -5.87 -15.39 3.18
CA ALA A 156 -6.21 -15.27 4.60
C ALA A 156 -7.69 -14.90 4.82
N VAL A 157 -8.31 -14.24 3.84
CA VAL A 157 -9.69 -13.77 3.95
C VAL A 157 -10.63 -14.91 3.53
N GLY A 158 -11.39 -15.43 4.50
CA GLY A 158 -12.44 -16.41 4.22
C GLY A 158 -13.54 -15.82 3.35
N PHE A 159 -14.19 -16.65 2.53
CA PHE A 159 -15.29 -16.21 1.66
C PHE A 159 -16.42 -15.60 2.51
N HIS A 160 -16.75 -14.34 2.23
CA HIS A 160 -17.92 -13.66 2.76
C HIS A 160 -18.59 -12.86 1.62
N PRO A 161 -19.90 -12.58 1.71
CA PRO A 161 -20.53 -11.64 0.80
C PRO A 161 -19.82 -10.28 0.85
N PRO A 162 -19.61 -9.62 -0.30
CA PRO A 162 -19.06 -8.27 -0.28
C PRO A 162 -20.01 -7.34 0.48
N TRP A 163 -19.46 -6.31 1.11
CA TRP A 163 -20.25 -5.24 1.74
C TRP A 163 -19.84 -3.89 1.16
N TRP A 164 -20.58 -2.84 1.46
CA TRP A 164 -20.33 -1.51 0.90
C TRP A 164 -19.67 -0.60 1.94
N GLY A 165 -18.94 0.40 1.46
CA GLY A 165 -18.42 1.48 2.29
C GLY A 165 -18.38 2.80 1.54
N THR A 166 -18.30 3.91 2.28
CA THR A 166 -18.16 5.26 1.71
C THR A 166 -16.85 5.90 2.14
N VAL A 167 -16.12 6.53 1.22
CA VAL A 167 -14.87 7.22 1.54
C VAL A 167 -15.14 8.43 2.43
N LYS A 168 -14.38 8.53 3.54
CA LYS A 168 -14.48 9.63 4.52
C LYS A 168 -13.16 10.38 4.73
N GLY A 169 -13.26 11.49 5.46
CA GLY A 169 -12.15 12.38 5.78
C GLY A 169 -11.89 13.41 4.68
N GLU A 170 -10.66 13.88 4.57
CA GLU A 170 -10.23 14.88 3.60
C GLU A 170 -9.17 14.32 2.64
N GLY A 171 -9.08 14.90 1.44
CA GLY A 171 -8.07 14.54 0.45
C GLY A 171 -8.28 13.17 -0.22
N ARG A 172 -7.34 12.82 -1.10
CA ARG A 172 -7.39 11.59 -1.91
C ARG A 172 -7.15 10.35 -1.06
N LEU A 173 -7.89 9.27 -1.34
CA LEU A 173 -7.63 7.92 -0.85
C LEU A 173 -6.99 7.13 -1.99
N HIS A 174 -5.71 6.83 -1.86
CA HIS A 174 -4.94 6.15 -2.89
C HIS A 174 -5.19 4.64 -2.86
N PHE A 175 -5.16 4.02 -4.04
CA PHE A 175 -5.20 2.56 -4.17
C PHE A 175 -3.81 1.97 -4.03
N HIS A 176 -3.76 0.76 -3.50
CA HIS A 176 -2.55 -0.05 -3.34
C HIS A 176 -2.73 -1.42 -3.99
N SER A 177 -1.68 -2.00 -4.56
CA SER A 177 -1.71 -3.35 -5.15
C SER A 177 -1.72 -4.46 -4.09
N ALA A 178 -1.34 -4.15 -2.86
CA ALA A 178 -1.37 -5.03 -1.68
C ALA A 178 -1.68 -4.20 -0.43
N PRO A 179 -2.00 -4.83 0.73
CA PRO A 179 -2.28 -4.12 1.98
C PRO A 179 -1.00 -3.57 2.65
N ASP A 180 -0.28 -2.70 1.94
CA ASP A 180 0.94 -2.03 2.39
C ASP A 180 1.08 -0.65 1.74
N LYS A 181 1.56 0.34 2.50
CA LYS A 181 1.76 1.72 2.02
C LYS A 181 2.78 1.80 0.89
N ALA A 182 3.79 0.92 0.88
CA ALA A 182 4.79 0.83 -0.17
C ALA A 182 4.18 0.36 -1.51
N CYS A 183 3.05 -0.35 -1.48
CA CYS A 183 2.37 -0.88 -2.66
C CYS A 183 1.43 0.14 -3.35
N THR A 184 1.67 1.44 -3.22
CA THR A 184 0.80 2.49 -3.81
C THR A 184 0.76 2.39 -5.33
N ILE A 185 -0.42 2.43 -5.94
CA ILE A 185 -0.62 2.48 -7.40
C ILE A 185 -0.57 3.95 -7.86
N PRO A 186 0.45 4.35 -8.66
CA PRO A 186 0.59 5.74 -9.07
C PRO A 186 -0.62 6.25 -9.86
N GLY A 187 -1.20 7.37 -9.40
CA GLY A 187 -2.29 8.04 -10.09
C GLY A 187 -3.69 7.47 -9.88
N LEU A 188 -3.83 6.34 -9.17
CA LEU A 188 -5.14 5.76 -8.86
C LEU A 188 -5.60 6.14 -7.45
N PHE A 189 -6.75 6.83 -7.37
CA PHE A 189 -7.33 7.28 -6.11
C PHE A 189 -8.84 7.51 -6.24
N ILE A 190 -9.52 7.50 -5.10
CA ILE A 190 -10.91 7.94 -4.91
C ILE A 190 -10.96 9.10 -3.91
N ILE A 191 -12.11 9.77 -3.83
CA ILE A 191 -12.31 10.98 -3.02
C ILE A 191 -13.45 10.80 -2.01
N PRO A 192 -13.53 11.63 -0.95
CA PRO A 192 -14.60 11.57 0.03
C PRO A 192 -15.98 11.64 -0.63
N GLY A 193 -16.88 10.75 -0.21
CA GLY A 193 -18.21 10.57 -0.80
C GLY A 193 -18.30 9.48 -1.88
N ASP A 194 -17.17 8.99 -2.41
CA ASP A 194 -17.19 7.84 -3.32
C ASP A 194 -17.63 6.57 -2.58
N GLY A 195 -18.51 5.79 -3.20
CA GLY A 195 -18.93 4.48 -2.72
C GLY A 195 -18.04 3.37 -3.28
N VAL A 196 -17.75 2.36 -2.46
CA VAL A 196 -16.94 1.20 -2.84
C VAL A 196 -17.56 -0.12 -2.39
N THR A 197 -17.34 -1.17 -3.16
CA THR A 197 -17.64 -2.55 -2.79
C THR A 197 -16.40 -3.16 -2.14
N ILE A 198 -16.53 -3.72 -0.95
CA ILE A 198 -15.45 -4.26 -0.12
C ILE A 198 -15.51 -5.78 -0.14
N TYR A 199 -14.40 -6.41 -0.54
CA TYR A 199 -14.28 -7.85 -0.72
C TYR A 199 -13.48 -8.53 0.38
N ALA A 200 -12.64 -7.77 1.08
CA ALA A 200 -11.77 -8.29 2.11
C ALA A 200 -11.36 -7.19 3.08
N ALA A 201 -11.06 -7.58 4.32
CA ALA A 201 -10.38 -6.73 5.30
C ALA A 201 -9.22 -7.50 5.93
N GLU A 202 -8.04 -6.89 5.99
CA GLU A 202 -6.83 -7.50 6.56
C GLU A 202 -5.97 -6.41 7.21
N ASN A 203 -5.70 -6.51 8.51
CA ASN A 203 -4.78 -5.66 9.27
C ASN A 203 -4.92 -4.13 9.02
N GLY A 204 -6.14 -3.60 9.01
CA GLY A 204 -6.37 -2.16 8.80
C GLY A 204 -6.43 -1.74 7.33
N TRP A 205 -6.49 -2.70 6.42
CA TRP A 205 -6.69 -2.50 4.99
C TRP A 205 -7.99 -3.14 4.53
N MET A 206 -8.60 -2.57 3.52
CA MET A 206 -9.77 -3.13 2.85
C MET A 206 -9.48 -3.29 1.36
N GLN A 207 -9.74 -4.47 0.81
CA GLN A 207 -9.74 -4.68 -0.63
C GLN A 207 -11.08 -4.23 -1.19
N VAL A 208 -11.03 -3.33 -2.15
CA VAL A 208 -12.21 -2.68 -2.69
C VAL A 208 -12.23 -2.71 -4.21
N MET A 209 -13.45 -2.64 -4.75
CA MET A 209 -13.72 -2.27 -6.14
C MET A 209 -14.48 -0.94 -6.14
N TYR A 210 -14.10 -0.05 -7.04
CA TYR A 210 -14.75 1.21 -7.33
C TYR A 210 -15.16 1.23 -8.80
N ILE A 211 -16.38 1.68 -9.09
CA ILE A 211 -16.85 1.91 -10.46
C ILE A 211 -17.04 3.41 -10.64
N ASN A 212 -16.36 3.99 -11.62
CA ASN A 212 -16.47 5.41 -11.88
C ASN A 212 -17.74 5.76 -12.66
N ALA A 213 -18.02 7.06 -12.84
CA ALA A 213 -19.21 7.54 -13.58
C ALA A 213 -19.27 7.08 -15.06
N LYS A 214 -18.18 6.56 -15.63
CA LYS A 214 -18.15 5.99 -16.98
C LYS A 214 -18.37 4.47 -17.00
N GLY A 215 -18.52 3.84 -15.83
CA GLY A 215 -18.64 2.40 -15.71
C GLY A 215 -17.30 1.66 -15.73
N GLU A 216 -16.17 2.35 -15.62
CA GLU A 216 -14.85 1.71 -15.52
C GLU A 216 -14.63 1.24 -14.08
N ASP A 217 -14.23 -0.02 -13.90
CA ASP A 217 -13.94 -0.62 -12.61
C ASP A 217 -12.46 -0.52 -12.25
N PHE A 218 -12.19 -0.31 -10.96
CA PHE A 218 -10.85 -0.21 -10.39
C PHE A 218 -10.81 -0.97 -9.07
N SER A 219 -9.86 -1.88 -8.94
CA SER A 219 -9.73 -2.73 -7.75
C SER A 219 -8.37 -2.57 -7.08
N GLY A 220 -8.34 -2.69 -5.76
CA GLY A 220 -7.11 -2.65 -4.97
C GLY A 220 -7.36 -2.48 -3.48
N TRP A 221 -6.30 -2.29 -2.71
CA TRP A 221 -6.34 -2.12 -1.27
C TRP A 221 -6.34 -0.63 -0.89
N VAL A 222 -7.12 -0.27 0.14
CA VAL A 222 -7.18 1.07 0.71
C VAL A 222 -7.13 1.00 2.24
N GLU A 223 -6.73 2.08 2.91
CA GLU A 223 -6.71 2.14 4.38
C GLU A 223 -8.15 2.09 4.95
N GLU A 224 -8.44 1.13 5.84
CA GLU A 224 -9.77 0.90 6.43
C GLU A 224 -10.31 2.15 7.14
N ASN A 225 -9.45 2.88 7.84
CA ASN A 225 -9.85 4.08 8.58
C ASN A 225 -10.34 5.23 7.68
N ARG A 226 -10.13 5.13 6.36
CA ARG A 226 -10.63 6.06 5.34
C ARG A 226 -11.99 5.67 4.79
N LEU A 227 -12.57 4.57 5.25
CA LEU A 227 -13.91 4.12 4.89
C LEU A 227 -14.85 4.23 6.08
N ASP A 228 -16.07 4.70 5.82
CA ASP A 228 -17.23 4.43 6.66
C ASP A 228 -17.86 3.13 6.14
N ALA A 229 -17.39 2.01 6.70
CA ALA A 229 -17.82 0.67 6.34
C ALA A 229 -18.37 0.00 7.60
N ALA A 230 -19.68 -0.26 7.62
CA ALA A 230 -20.22 -1.18 8.61
C ALA A 230 -19.90 -2.61 8.12
N PRO A 231 -19.29 -3.49 8.93
CA PRO A 231 -19.17 -4.89 8.55
C PRO A 231 -20.57 -5.40 8.23
N SER A 232 -20.70 -6.21 7.18
CA SER A 232 -21.96 -6.90 6.92
C SER A 232 -22.43 -7.54 8.22
N ARG A 233 -23.60 -7.11 8.69
CA ARG A 233 -24.24 -7.74 9.83
C ARG A 233 -24.38 -9.21 9.44
N SER A 234 -23.95 -10.08 10.36
CA SER A 234 -23.99 -11.54 10.24
C SER A 234 -25.27 -12.02 9.56
N GLU A 235 -25.10 -12.93 8.60
CA GLU A 235 -26.11 -13.76 7.93
C GLU A 235 -27.43 -13.85 8.71
N GLY A 236 -28.49 -13.26 8.15
CA GLY A 236 -29.83 -13.33 8.72
C GLY A 236 -30.79 -12.20 8.34
N ASP A 237 -30.30 -11.11 7.74
CA ASP A 237 -31.14 -10.04 7.23
C ASP A 237 -31.01 -10.00 5.69
N ASP A 238 -32.00 -10.55 4.98
CA ASP A 238 -32.25 -10.29 3.56
C ASP A 238 -32.58 -8.80 3.38
N GLN A 239 -31.54 -7.97 3.39
CA GLN A 239 -31.62 -6.56 3.08
C GLN A 239 -30.75 -6.29 1.85
N PRO A 240 -31.33 -5.78 0.77
CA PRO A 240 -30.61 -5.41 -0.44
C PRO A 240 -29.49 -4.42 -0.16
N GLU A 241 -28.44 -4.47 -1.00
CA GLU A 241 -27.37 -3.46 -0.98
C GLU A 241 -28.00 -2.07 -0.85
N PRO A 242 -27.64 -1.27 0.17
CA PRO A 242 -28.27 0.02 0.34
C PRO A 242 -27.95 0.86 -0.88
N ALA A 243 -29.02 1.26 -1.56
CA ALA A 243 -29.00 2.37 -2.48
C ALA A 243 -28.23 3.51 -1.80
N ALA A 244 -27.11 3.90 -2.44
CA ALA A 244 -26.15 4.92 -2.03
C ALA A 244 -26.67 5.87 -0.93
N SER A 245 -25.97 5.93 0.21
CA SER A 245 -26.32 6.83 1.31
C SER A 245 -26.62 8.25 0.80
N GLY A 246 -27.88 8.68 0.94
CA GLY A 246 -28.39 9.96 0.40
C GLY A 246 -29.58 9.86 -0.54
N GLN A 247 -30.01 8.65 -0.93
CA GLN A 247 -31.22 8.46 -1.74
C GLN A 247 -32.52 8.68 -0.95
N PRO A 248 -33.60 9.14 -1.61
CA PRO A 248 -34.93 9.26 -1.00
C PRO A 248 -35.50 7.92 -0.50
N GLU A 249 -36.29 7.97 0.58
CA GLU A 249 -36.90 6.78 1.22
C GLU A 249 -37.74 5.92 0.26
N ASP A 250 -38.43 6.54 -0.71
CA ASP A 250 -39.22 5.80 -1.70
C ASP A 250 -38.36 5.10 -2.75
N VAL A 251 -37.15 5.60 -3.01
CA VAL A 251 -36.14 4.96 -3.88
C VAL A 251 -35.49 3.80 -3.15
N THR A 252 -35.14 3.95 -1.87
CA THR A 252 -34.58 2.87 -1.06
C THR A 252 -35.60 1.75 -0.87
N THR A 253 -36.86 2.08 -0.55
CA THR A 253 -37.94 1.08 -0.39
C THR A 253 -38.20 0.31 -1.70
N PHE A 254 -38.09 0.98 -2.84
CA PHE A 254 -38.20 0.32 -4.14
C PHE A 254 -37.02 -0.61 -4.41
N ALA A 255 -35.79 -0.16 -4.18
CA ALA A 255 -34.60 -0.98 -4.33
C ALA A 255 -34.69 -2.25 -3.48
N ASP A 256 -35.18 -2.11 -2.24
CA ASP A 256 -35.38 -3.24 -1.33
C ASP A 256 -36.38 -4.25 -1.89
N ARG A 257 -37.53 -3.75 -2.35
CA ARG A 257 -38.58 -4.57 -2.95
C ARG A 257 -38.11 -5.27 -4.23
N TYR A 258 -37.36 -4.57 -5.07
CA TYR A 258 -36.88 -5.05 -6.36
C TYR A 258 -35.88 -6.20 -6.22
N ALA A 259 -34.89 -6.05 -5.34
CA ALA A 259 -33.94 -7.12 -5.11
C ALA A 259 -34.59 -8.37 -4.48
N ASN A 260 -35.58 -8.20 -3.59
CA ASN A 260 -36.35 -9.34 -3.08
C ASN A 260 -37.18 -10.01 -4.21
N CYS A 261 -37.79 -9.25 -5.11
CA CYS A 261 -38.46 -9.80 -6.28
C CYS A 261 -37.51 -10.61 -7.18
N GLU A 262 -36.35 -10.06 -7.55
CA GLU A 262 -35.36 -10.76 -8.40
C GLU A 262 -34.80 -12.02 -7.73
N HIS A 263 -34.58 -11.98 -6.42
CA HIS A 263 -34.15 -13.15 -5.66
C HIS A 263 -35.11 -14.33 -5.86
N PHE A 264 -36.40 -14.13 -5.58
CA PHE A 264 -37.39 -15.20 -5.70
C PHE A 264 -37.69 -15.58 -7.15
N LEU A 265 -37.55 -14.66 -8.12
CA LEU A 265 -37.66 -14.98 -9.56
C LEU A 265 -36.53 -15.91 -10.03
N GLY A 266 -35.34 -15.79 -9.45
CA GLY A 266 -34.17 -16.61 -9.80
C GLY A 266 -34.14 -17.98 -9.12
N GLU A 267 -35.03 -18.26 -8.19
CA GLU A 267 -35.05 -19.51 -7.44
C GLU A 267 -35.80 -20.64 -8.16
N GLU A 268 -35.15 -21.80 -8.24
CA GLU A 268 -35.75 -23.03 -8.76
C GLU A 268 -36.30 -23.88 -7.60
N PRO A 269 -37.59 -24.29 -7.63
CA PRO A 269 -38.17 -25.11 -6.57
C PRO A 269 -37.60 -26.53 -6.61
N TYR A 270 -37.14 -27.03 -5.46
CA TYR A 270 -36.73 -28.43 -5.31
C TYR A 270 -37.89 -29.37 -4.91
N ASP A 271 -39.02 -28.81 -4.46
CA ASP A 271 -40.25 -29.53 -4.20
C ASP A 271 -41.52 -28.66 -4.38
N ALA A 272 -42.69 -29.28 -4.21
CA ALA A 272 -43.99 -28.64 -4.44
C ALA A 272 -44.45 -27.69 -3.32
N GLU A 273 -43.87 -27.79 -2.12
CA GLU A 273 -44.14 -26.85 -1.02
C GLU A 273 -43.36 -25.56 -1.28
N ARG A 274 -42.07 -25.69 -1.60
CA ARG A 274 -41.22 -24.58 -2.00
C ARG A 274 -41.77 -23.85 -3.23
N ALA A 275 -42.28 -24.59 -4.22
CA ALA A 275 -42.91 -23.98 -5.40
C ALA A 275 -44.09 -23.04 -5.06
N LYS A 276 -44.85 -23.33 -4.00
CA LYS A 276 -45.97 -22.47 -3.57
C LYS A 276 -45.46 -21.23 -2.83
N GLU A 277 -44.44 -21.38 -2.00
CA GLU A 277 -43.80 -20.27 -1.30
C GLU A 277 -43.20 -19.28 -2.29
N LEU A 278 -42.45 -19.77 -3.29
CA LEU A 278 -41.87 -18.94 -4.34
C LEU A 278 -42.94 -18.20 -5.14
N ALA A 279 -44.00 -18.89 -5.56
CA ALA A 279 -45.09 -18.26 -6.29
C ALA A 279 -45.80 -17.16 -5.47
N GLN A 280 -45.98 -17.37 -4.16
CA GLN A 280 -46.56 -16.35 -3.28
C GLN A 280 -45.62 -15.16 -3.09
N ALA A 281 -44.33 -15.40 -2.86
CA ALA A 281 -43.34 -14.36 -2.69
C ALA A 281 -43.20 -13.50 -3.96
N VAL A 282 -43.15 -14.13 -5.14
CA VAL A 282 -43.13 -13.42 -6.43
C VAL A 282 -44.39 -12.58 -6.63
N GLU A 283 -45.58 -13.14 -6.37
CA GLU A 283 -46.84 -12.38 -6.46
C GLU A 283 -46.84 -11.16 -5.52
N GLU A 284 -46.40 -11.32 -4.28
CA GLU A 284 -46.38 -10.24 -3.28
C GLU A 284 -45.34 -9.14 -3.61
N LEU A 285 -44.15 -9.54 -4.07
CA LEU A 285 -43.02 -8.62 -4.23
C LEU A 285 -42.95 -8.02 -5.63
N CYS A 286 -43.24 -8.78 -6.68
CA CYS A 286 -43.05 -8.34 -8.06
C CYS A 286 -44.28 -7.62 -8.65
N THR A 287 -45.50 -7.89 -8.18
CA THR A 287 -46.71 -7.33 -8.81
C THR A 287 -46.77 -5.79 -8.70
N GLY A 288 -46.75 -5.09 -9.82
CA GLY A 288 -46.76 -3.63 -9.90
C GLY A 288 -45.39 -2.97 -9.68
N ILE A 289 -44.30 -3.74 -9.71
CA ILE A 289 -42.95 -3.22 -9.48
C ILE A 289 -42.44 -2.36 -10.64
N ASP A 290 -42.79 -2.74 -11.87
CA ASP A 290 -42.49 -1.96 -13.08
C ASP A 290 -43.17 -0.59 -13.08
N ALA A 291 -44.43 -0.55 -12.62
CA ALA A 291 -45.17 0.68 -12.47
C ALA A 291 -44.56 1.59 -11.39
N GLN A 292 -44.03 0.99 -10.32
CA GLN A 292 -43.31 1.73 -9.27
C GLN A 292 -42.00 2.32 -9.79
N LEU A 293 -41.24 1.56 -10.59
CA LEU A 293 -40.01 2.03 -11.24
C LEU A 293 -40.30 3.20 -12.18
N ASP A 294 -41.31 3.09 -13.03
CA ASP A 294 -41.72 4.16 -13.95
C ASP A 294 -42.15 5.42 -13.18
N ALA A 295 -42.87 5.27 -12.07
CA ALA A 295 -43.28 6.38 -11.22
C ALA A 295 -42.09 7.09 -10.55
N LEU A 296 -41.10 6.34 -10.07
CA LEU A 296 -39.88 6.89 -9.47
C LEU A 296 -39.02 7.62 -10.50
N ARG A 297 -38.80 7.03 -11.68
CA ARG A 297 -38.09 7.68 -12.80
C ARG A 297 -38.75 8.98 -13.21
N GLN A 298 -40.09 9.00 -13.26
CA GLN A 298 -40.83 10.22 -13.59
C GLN A 298 -40.75 11.28 -12.48
N ARG A 299 -40.81 10.87 -11.20
CA ARG A 299 -40.77 11.77 -10.04
C ARG A 299 -39.42 12.45 -9.89
N TYR A 300 -38.33 11.74 -10.14
CA TYR A 300 -36.96 12.20 -9.91
C TYR A 300 -36.19 12.54 -11.20
N LYS A 301 -36.89 12.72 -12.32
CA LYS A 301 -36.29 13.01 -13.64
C LYS A 301 -35.31 14.20 -13.69
N ASP A 302 -35.42 15.15 -12.75
CA ASP A 302 -34.59 16.35 -12.67
C ASP A 302 -33.51 16.23 -11.57
N ASP A 303 -33.45 15.11 -10.84
CA ASP A 303 -32.44 14.79 -9.85
C ASP A 303 -31.42 13.81 -10.46
N ALA A 304 -30.23 14.32 -10.77
CA ALA A 304 -29.18 13.53 -11.43
C ALA A 304 -28.68 12.37 -10.56
N SER A 305 -28.68 12.51 -9.22
CA SER A 305 -28.23 11.46 -8.32
C SER A 305 -29.23 10.31 -8.28
N VAL A 306 -30.51 10.64 -8.15
CA VAL A 306 -31.58 9.62 -8.11
C VAL A 306 -31.78 8.98 -9.49
N THR A 307 -31.69 9.76 -10.57
CA THR A 307 -31.76 9.24 -11.93
C THR A 307 -30.63 8.25 -12.20
N GLN A 308 -29.42 8.53 -11.73
CA GLN A 308 -28.30 7.60 -11.81
C GLN A 308 -28.56 6.33 -10.99
N ALA A 309 -29.09 6.45 -9.77
CA ALA A 309 -29.43 5.30 -8.94
C ALA A 309 -30.51 4.40 -9.58
N LEU A 310 -31.50 4.99 -10.26
CA LEU A 310 -32.59 4.25 -10.91
C LEU A 310 -32.24 3.71 -12.31
N ALA A 311 -31.06 4.02 -12.85
CA ALA A 311 -30.68 3.65 -14.21
C ALA A 311 -30.42 2.14 -14.37
N GLY A 312 -30.00 1.46 -13.31
CA GLY A 312 -29.63 0.04 -13.32
C GLY A 312 -30.79 -0.95 -13.22
N TYR A 313 -32.00 -0.50 -12.86
CA TYR A 313 -33.16 -1.38 -12.69
C TYR A 313 -33.87 -1.66 -14.03
N GLU A 314 -34.18 -2.92 -14.29
CA GLU A 314 -34.90 -3.34 -15.49
C GLU A 314 -36.38 -3.62 -15.18
N LYS A 315 -37.15 -3.90 -16.22
CA LYS A 315 -38.55 -4.32 -16.09
C LYS A 315 -38.60 -5.83 -15.91
N VAL A 316 -39.31 -6.31 -14.89
CA VAL A 316 -39.30 -7.72 -14.45
C VAL A 316 -40.68 -8.35 -14.36
N GLU A 317 -41.75 -7.55 -14.46
CA GLU A 317 -43.15 -8.00 -14.52
C GLU A 317 -43.63 -8.27 -15.96
#